data_AF-A0A845WDD9-F1
#
_entry.id   AF-A0A845WDD9-F1
#
_cell.length_a   1.000
_cell.length_b   1.000
_cell.length_c   1.000
_cell.angle_alpha   90.00
_cell.angle_beta   90.00
_cell.angle_gamma   90.00
#
_symmetry.space_group_name_H-M   'P 1'
#
loop_
_entity.id
_entity.type
_entity.pdbx_description
1 polymer ?
#
loop_
_entity_poly.entity_id
_entity_poly.type
_entity_poly.pdbx_seq_one_letter_code
_entity_poly.pdbx_strand_id
1 'polypeptide(L)'
;MNKKILYFNGINGATGEYFFHPFSLKKIANVARGEHFDSHHLTELKDRKERDEYQPMGPIEGIDPKNLAETGWGVIFAYEYKDSSRLQAEQIKDALKELLQHRRQQATQVHENFYREYIDSRAYRTNESKVDFLTRQRVGSGPANPNKMPYYLLIVGDPESIPYHFQYQLDVQYAVGRIYFDTLEKYAQYAQSVVQAEINPPNLHRRASFFGVKNTGDYATEQSFKYLVQPLSDKVKIDQPDWSIQTLLDKEATKASLSQLLGGSETPALLFTASHGVCFPKDHPRQLLHQGALICQDWPGVFRESEKKELNPDIHYFSADDIGDDAQIHGLIAFNFACYSSGTPKLDDFAHRTGQQRSEIAPYAFMAQLPQRLLSHPKGGALAVIGHVERAWGYSFKWKRAGQQTEVFESTFKRLMEGHPIGSAVEFFNERYAELSSDLSHELEEMKYKTLVKDEDLAYLWTANNDARNYLIVGDPAVKLCGLTNEISNTEQIASKQQIELKQDIQDDIQNLVTNLEKQVKRLKQRVDGLELDLKHLREQNDLLRQQINDNF
;
A
#
# COMPACT_ATOMS: atom_id res chain seq x y z
N MET A 1 -6.95 -32.87 24.86
CA MET A 1 -6.31 -32.37 23.63
C MET A 1 -6.93 -31.02 23.29
N ASN A 2 -6.23 -29.91 23.55
CA ASN A 2 -6.68 -28.58 23.13
C ASN A 2 -6.78 -28.57 21.60
N LYS A 3 -8.00 -28.55 21.05
CA LYS A 3 -8.20 -28.26 19.63
C LYS A 3 -7.69 -26.83 19.43
N LYS A 4 -6.56 -26.65 18.73
CA LYS A 4 -6.16 -25.33 18.24
C LYS A 4 -7.26 -24.84 17.30
N ILE A 5 -7.92 -23.78 17.73
CA ILE A 5 -9.11 -23.21 17.11
C ILE A 5 -8.74 -21.81 16.63
N LEU A 6 -9.22 -21.42 15.45
CA LEU A 6 -9.08 -20.07 14.92
C LEU A 6 -10.35 -19.25 15.13
N TYR A 7 -10.16 -18.07 15.72
CA TYR A 7 -11.19 -17.06 15.95
C TYR A 7 -11.16 -16.03 14.82
N PHE A 8 -12.33 -15.55 14.43
CA PHE A 8 -12.50 -14.66 13.27
C PHE A 8 -12.80 -13.24 13.72
N ASN A 9 -12.38 -12.25 12.92
CA ASN A 9 -12.50 -10.84 13.26
C ASN A 9 -13.89 -10.22 12.95
N GLY A 10 -14.94 -11.01 12.70
CA GLY A 10 -16.27 -10.49 12.32
C GLY A 10 -17.33 -10.69 13.41
N ILE A 11 -18.14 -9.65 13.68
CA ILE A 11 -19.27 -9.71 14.62
C ILE A 11 -20.60 -9.69 13.86
N ASN A 12 -21.51 -10.57 14.24
CA ASN A 12 -22.84 -10.64 13.67
C ASN A 12 -23.71 -9.49 14.17
N GLY A 13 -24.07 -8.58 13.27
CA GLY A 13 -24.92 -7.44 13.60
C GLY A 13 -26.33 -7.83 14.07
N ALA A 14 -26.83 -9.01 13.69
CA ALA A 14 -28.15 -9.50 14.09
C ALA A 14 -28.16 -10.20 15.46
N THR A 15 -27.01 -10.67 15.96
CA THR A 15 -26.97 -11.47 17.21
C THR A 15 -25.99 -10.96 18.25
N GLY A 16 -25.04 -10.10 17.87
CA GLY A 16 -23.96 -9.63 18.74
C GLY A 16 -22.89 -10.69 19.04
N GLU A 17 -22.95 -11.86 18.40
CA GLU A 17 -21.98 -12.94 18.54
C GLU A 17 -20.91 -12.89 17.44
N TYR A 18 -19.85 -13.70 17.54
CA TYR A 18 -18.96 -13.90 16.39
C TYR A 18 -19.77 -14.39 15.18
N PHE A 19 -19.60 -13.72 14.04
CA PHE A 19 -20.31 -14.10 12.82
C PHE A 19 -19.88 -15.46 12.30
N PHE A 20 -18.62 -15.83 12.53
CA PHE A 20 -18.08 -17.12 12.13
C PHE A 20 -17.83 -17.97 13.36
N HIS A 21 -18.39 -19.18 13.35
CA HIS A 21 -18.01 -20.17 14.35
C HIS A 21 -16.52 -20.49 14.22
N PRO A 22 -15.79 -20.61 15.34
CA PRO A 22 -14.38 -20.94 15.30
C PRO A 22 -14.11 -22.26 14.54
N PHE A 23 -13.16 -22.27 13.61
CA PHE A 23 -12.80 -23.46 12.84
C PHE A 23 -11.61 -24.16 13.50
N SER A 24 -11.59 -25.50 13.47
CA SER A 24 -10.39 -26.24 13.81
C SER A 24 -9.38 -26.14 12.67
N LEU A 25 -8.08 -26.14 12.98
CA LEU A 25 -7.03 -26.15 11.96
C LEU A 25 -7.20 -27.29 10.95
N LYS A 26 -7.63 -28.48 11.41
CA LYS A 26 -7.92 -29.61 10.52
C LYS A 26 -9.03 -29.32 9.51
N LYS A 27 -10.06 -28.58 9.90
CA LYS A 27 -11.16 -28.20 9.00
C LYS A 27 -10.66 -27.22 7.94
N ILE A 28 -9.81 -26.26 8.32
CA ILE A 28 -9.20 -25.30 7.38
C ILE A 28 -8.20 -26.01 6.45
N ALA A 29 -7.39 -26.92 6.96
CA ALA A 29 -6.49 -27.73 6.11
C ALA A 29 -7.24 -28.53 5.06
N ASN A 30 -8.43 -29.05 5.40
CA ASN A 30 -9.29 -29.74 4.44
C ASN A 30 -9.88 -28.78 3.39
N VAL A 31 -10.13 -27.53 3.76
CA VAL A 31 -10.55 -26.49 2.81
C VAL A 31 -9.41 -26.17 1.86
N ALA A 32 -8.22 -25.88 2.41
CA ALA A 32 -7.00 -25.59 1.65
C ALA A 32 -6.64 -26.71 0.66
N ARG A 33 -6.87 -27.99 1.01
CA ARG A 33 -6.68 -29.13 0.11
C ARG A 33 -7.58 -29.14 -1.13
N GLY A 34 -8.76 -28.51 -1.02
CA GLY A 34 -9.70 -28.35 -2.12
C GLY A 34 -9.48 -27.06 -2.92
N GLU A 35 -8.45 -26.29 -2.59
CA GLU A 35 -8.10 -25.06 -3.29
C GLU A 35 -7.56 -25.39 -4.68
N HIS A 36 -8.09 -24.70 -5.69
CA HIS A 36 -7.61 -24.78 -7.06
C HIS A 36 -7.12 -23.39 -7.46
N PHE A 37 -5.81 -23.28 -7.65
CA PHE A 37 -5.20 -22.08 -8.19
C PHE A 37 -5.16 -22.13 -9.71
N ASP A 38 -5.38 -20.98 -10.33
CA ASP A 38 -5.09 -20.81 -11.76
C ASP A 38 -3.59 -20.99 -12.00
N SER A 39 -3.22 -21.89 -12.90
CA SER A 39 -1.82 -22.25 -13.12
C SER A 39 -0.97 -21.09 -13.63
N HIS A 40 -1.54 -20.17 -14.41
CA HIS A 40 -0.80 -19.01 -14.91
C HIS A 40 -0.59 -17.97 -13.80
N HIS A 41 -1.62 -17.73 -12.98
CA HIS A 41 -1.50 -16.88 -11.79
C HIS A 41 -0.40 -17.39 -10.85
N LEU A 42 -0.32 -18.71 -10.67
CA LEU A 42 0.74 -19.31 -9.85
C LEU A 42 2.15 -19.11 -10.38
N THR A 43 2.35 -19.31 -11.69
CA THR A 43 3.66 -19.06 -12.30
C THR A 43 4.07 -17.62 -12.07
N GLU A 44 3.16 -16.66 -12.21
CA GLU A 44 3.47 -15.26 -11.98
C GLU A 44 3.86 -14.95 -10.52
N LEU A 45 3.15 -15.53 -9.54
CA LEU A 45 3.46 -15.36 -8.12
C LEU A 45 4.84 -15.96 -7.78
N LYS A 46 5.16 -17.13 -8.36
CA LYS A 46 6.49 -17.76 -8.24
C LYS A 46 7.57 -16.85 -8.85
N ASP A 47 7.37 -16.38 -10.08
CA ASP A 47 8.29 -15.46 -10.76
C ASP A 47 8.48 -14.16 -9.98
N ARG A 48 7.43 -13.64 -9.30
CA ARG A 48 7.54 -12.44 -8.47
C ARG A 48 8.40 -12.70 -7.25
N LYS A 49 8.14 -13.78 -6.51
CA LYS A 49 8.93 -14.17 -5.33
C LYS A 49 10.42 -14.34 -5.65
N GLU A 50 10.74 -14.99 -6.78
CA GLU A 50 12.14 -15.20 -7.19
C GLU A 50 12.87 -13.89 -7.57
N ARG A 51 12.13 -12.83 -7.92
CA ARG A 51 12.70 -11.51 -8.23
C ARG A 51 12.97 -10.64 -7.01
N ASP A 52 12.21 -10.80 -5.93
CA ASP A 52 12.36 -9.99 -4.71
C ASP A 52 13.76 -10.11 -4.06
N GLU A 53 14.48 -11.22 -4.31
CA GLU A 53 15.86 -11.35 -3.82
C GLU A 53 16.84 -10.33 -4.47
N TYR A 54 16.50 -9.69 -5.61
CA TYR A 54 17.45 -8.86 -6.37
C TYR A 54 16.90 -7.60 -7.08
N GLN A 55 15.59 -7.29 -7.11
CA GLN A 55 15.06 -6.11 -7.82
C GLN A 55 13.95 -5.35 -7.07
N PRO A 56 13.82 -4.00 -7.26
CA PRO A 56 12.85 -3.18 -6.55
C PRO A 56 11.40 -3.48 -6.95
N MET A 57 10.51 -3.38 -5.95
CA MET A 57 9.06 -3.56 -6.04
C MET A 57 8.39 -2.46 -6.89
N GLY A 58 7.30 -2.79 -7.60
CA GLY A 58 6.52 -1.85 -8.40
C GLY A 58 6.91 -1.76 -9.88
N PRO A 59 7.04 -0.56 -10.47
CA PRO A 59 7.36 -0.40 -11.88
C PRO A 59 8.77 -0.94 -12.21
N ILE A 60 9.06 -1.14 -13.50
CA ILE A 60 10.41 -1.50 -13.97
C ILE A 60 11.50 -0.61 -13.36
N GLU A 61 12.68 -1.17 -13.18
CA GLU A 61 13.85 -0.46 -12.62
C GLU A 61 14.08 0.89 -13.32
N GLY A 62 14.41 1.91 -12.51
CA GLY A 62 14.70 3.27 -12.98
C GLY A 62 13.47 4.17 -13.14
N ILE A 63 12.26 3.68 -12.83
CA ILE A 63 11.03 4.48 -12.78
C ILE A 63 10.70 4.85 -11.33
N ASP A 64 10.54 6.14 -11.05
CA ASP A 64 10.12 6.59 -9.71
C ASP A 64 8.61 6.35 -9.51
N PRO A 65 8.19 5.48 -8.57
CA PRO A 65 6.77 5.26 -8.28
C PRO A 65 6.04 6.54 -7.83
N LYS A 66 6.74 7.57 -7.33
CA LYS A 66 6.12 8.85 -6.93
C LYS A 66 5.77 9.75 -8.12
N ASN A 67 6.32 9.49 -9.30
CA ASN A 67 6.16 10.33 -10.49
C ASN A 67 5.20 9.72 -11.52
N LEU A 68 3.99 10.30 -11.64
CA LEU A 68 2.99 9.86 -12.61
C LEU A 68 3.45 10.03 -14.06
N ALA A 69 4.33 11.00 -14.34
CA ALA A 69 4.87 11.23 -15.66
C ALA A 69 5.83 10.11 -16.12
N GLU A 70 6.31 9.27 -15.20
CA GLU A 70 7.16 8.11 -15.50
C GLU A 70 6.38 6.79 -15.40
N THR A 71 5.50 6.68 -14.42
CA THR A 71 4.72 5.45 -14.12
C THR A 71 3.47 5.29 -14.98
N GLY A 72 2.91 6.41 -15.44
CA GLY A 72 1.63 6.48 -16.11
C GLY A 72 0.43 6.21 -15.21
N TRP A 73 -0.75 6.54 -15.73
CA TRP A 73 -2.03 6.28 -15.10
C TRP A 73 -3.06 5.76 -16.11
N GLY A 74 -3.85 4.77 -15.73
CA GLY A 74 -4.91 4.23 -16.57
C GLY A 74 -6.22 3.98 -15.83
N VAL A 75 -7.31 3.91 -16.59
CA VAL A 75 -8.66 3.65 -16.07
C VAL A 75 -9.33 2.50 -16.84
N ILE A 76 -9.94 1.57 -16.11
CA ILE A 76 -10.57 0.36 -16.63
C ILE A 76 -12.07 0.42 -16.37
N PHE A 77 -12.85 0.37 -17.44
CA PHE A 77 -14.31 0.26 -17.40
C PHE A 77 -14.76 -1.16 -17.74
N ALA A 78 -15.99 -1.50 -17.34
CA ALA A 78 -16.65 -2.74 -17.77
C ALA A 78 -17.00 -2.65 -19.26
N TYR A 79 -16.95 -3.78 -19.97
CA TYR A 79 -17.34 -3.85 -21.36
C TYR A 79 -18.85 -3.83 -21.48
N GLU A 80 -19.35 -2.78 -22.12
CA GLU A 80 -20.78 -2.58 -22.34
C GLU A 80 -21.17 -2.93 -23.76
N TYR A 81 -22.05 -3.92 -23.91
CA TYR A 81 -22.56 -4.37 -25.22
C TYR A 81 -24.02 -3.97 -25.47
N LYS A 82 -24.71 -3.39 -24.48
CA LYS A 82 -26.08 -2.87 -24.62
C LYS A 82 -26.04 -1.35 -24.70
N ASP A 83 -26.89 -0.76 -25.54
CA ASP A 83 -26.95 0.69 -25.74
C ASP A 83 -27.19 1.45 -24.42
N SER A 84 -28.07 0.92 -23.55
CA SER A 84 -28.38 1.53 -22.26
C SER A 84 -27.18 1.58 -21.31
N SER A 85 -26.35 0.54 -21.31
CA SER A 85 -25.20 0.46 -20.41
C SER A 85 -23.99 1.18 -21.00
N ARG A 86 -23.87 1.25 -22.32
CA ARG A 86 -22.93 2.17 -22.99
C ARG A 86 -23.21 3.63 -22.65
N LEU A 87 -24.48 4.06 -22.70
CA LEU A 87 -24.87 5.42 -22.30
C LEU A 87 -24.49 5.69 -20.83
N GLN A 88 -24.72 4.71 -19.94
CA GLN A 88 -24.32 4.83 -18.54
C GLN A 88 -22.81 4.98 -18.37
N ALA A 89 -22.00 4.19 -19.09
CA ALA A 89 -20.54 4.32 -19.04
C ALA A 89 -20.05 5.69 -19.55
N GLU A 90 -20.66 6.23 -20.61
CA GLU A 90 -20.38 7.57 -21.11
C GLU A 90 -20.73 8.66 -20.08
N GLN A 91 -21.86 8.53 -19.38
CA GLN A 91 -22.28 9.43 -18.32
C GLN A 91 -21.34 9.38 -17.11
N ILE A 92 -20.92 8.18 -16.68
CA ILE A 92 -19.94 8.01 -15.59
C ILE A 92 -18.61 8.64 -15.99
N LYS A 93 -18.17 8.44 -17.24
CA LYS A 93 -16.94 9.06 -17.75
C LYS A 93 -17.04 10.59 -17.77
N ASP A 94 -18.18 11.16 -18.14
CA ASP A 94 -18.39 12.61 -18.08
C ASP A 94 -18.39 13.12 -16.63
N ALA A 95 -19.02 12.39 -15.70
CA ALA A 95 -18.95 12.70 -14.27
C ALA A 95 -17.51 12.66 -13.72
N LEU A 96 -16.67 11.75 -14.23
CA LEU A 96 -15.25 11.63 -13.86
C LEU A 96 -14.30 12.54 -14.65
N LYS A 97 -14.83 13.38 -15.56
CA LYS A 97 -14.02 14.15 -16.52
C LYS A 97 -12.92 14.98 -15.87
N GLU A 98 -13.20 15.61 -14.74
CA GLU A 98 -12.23 16.44 -14.02
C GLU A 98 -11.00 15.61 -13.58
N LEU A 99 -11.23 14.45 -12.96
CA LEU A 99 -10.16 13.52 -12.57
C LEU A 99 -9.40 12.97 -13.79
N LEU A 100 -10.14 12.56 -14.84
CA LEU A 100 -9.53 12.01 -16.05
C LEU A 100 -8.63 13.01 -16.76
N GLN A 101 -9.02 14.28 -16.81
CA GLN A 101 -8.21 15.36 -17.38
C GLN A 101 -6.99 15.66 -16.52
N HIS A 102 -7.15 15.73 -15.20
CA HIS A 102 -6.06 15.96 -14.26
C HIS A 102 -4.99 14.87 -14.35
N ARG A 103 -5.40 13.59 -14.31
CA ARG A 103 -4.48 12.46 -14.47
C ARG A 103 -3.83 12.39 -15.83
N ARG A 104 -4.54 12.76 -16.90
CA ARG A 104 -3.96 12.88 -18.23
C ARG A 104 -2.84 13.92 -18.23
N GLN A 105 -3.09 15.13 -17.70
CA GLN A 105 -2.09 16.19 -17.63
C GLN A 105 -0.83 15.77 -16.85
N GLN A 106 -0.98 15.03 -15.77
CA GLN A 106 0.15 14.53 -14.98
C GLN A 106 0.91 13.40 -15.69
N ALA A 107 0.20 12.40 -16.23
CA ALA A 107 0.83 11.22 -16.80
C ALA A 107 1.48 11.48 -18.17
N THR A 108 0.96 12.43 -18.97
CA THR A 108 1.47 12.68 -20.32
C THR A 108 2.57 13.72 -20.42
N GLN A 109 3.17 14.16 -19.29
CA GLN A 109 4.24 15.17 -19.32
C GLN A 109 5.47 14.69 -20.10
N VAL A 110 5.78 13.39 -20.04
CA VAL A 110 6.91 12.77 -20.74
C VAL A 110 6.46 12.04 -22.00
N HIS A 111 5.38 11.26 -21.93
CA HIS A 111 4.91 10.46 -23.05
C HIS A 111 3.38 10.32 -23.08
N GLU A 112 2.74 10.58 -24.22
CA GLU A 112 1.26 10.53 -24.35
C GLU A 112 0.65 9.16 -23.99
N ASN A 113 1.30 8.06 -24.39
CA ASN A 113 0.88 6.68 -24.08
C ASN A 113 0.86 6.29 -22.59
N PHE A 114 1.35 7.13 -21.69
CA PHE A 114 1.34 6.87 -20.25
C PHE A 114 -0.02 7.20 -19.61
N TYR A 115 -0.92 7.86 -20.34
CA TYR A 115 -2.33 7.93 -19.98
C TYR A 115 -3.15 6.96 -20.84
N ARG A 116 -3.94 6.07 -20.22
CA ARG A 116 -4.77 5.10 -20.97
C ARG A 116 -6.17 4.91 -20.42
N GLU A 117 -7.16 4.99 -21.31
CA GLU A 117 -8.54 4.61 -21.01
C GLU A 117 -8.86 3.25 -21.67
N TYR A 118 -9.14 2.24 -20.85
CA TYR A 118 -9.57 0.91 -21.28
C TYR A 118 -11.10 0.87 -21.36
N ILE A 119 -11.60 1.35 -22.51
CA ILE A 119 -13.01 1.43 -22.90
C ILE A 119 -13.27 0.61 -24.18
N ASP A 120 -14.54 0.42 -24.55
CA ASP A 120 -14.96 -0.27 -25.77
C ASP A 120 -14.21 -1.61 -25.96
N SER A 121 -13.60 -1.84 -27.11
CA SER A 121 -12.87 -3.08 -27.41
C SER A 121 -11.68 -3.35 -26.48
N ARG A 122 -11.24 -2.37 -25.67
CA ARG A 122 -10.18 -2.49 -24.66
C ARG A 122 -10.70 -2.63 -23.22
N ALA A 123 -11.98 -2.37 -22.95
CA ALA A 123 -12.59 -2.55 -21.63
C ALA A 123 -12.49 -4.00 -21.13
N TYR A 124 -12.68 -4.18 -19.82
CA TYR A 124 -12.74 -5.49 -19.17
C TYR A 124 -13.95 -6.28 -19.66
N ARG A 125 -13.77 -7.52 -20.09
CA ARG A 125 -14.89 -8.36 -20.56
C ARG A 125 -15.36 -9.29 -19.44
N THR A 126 -16.68 -9.53 -19.37
CA THR A 126 -17.26 -10.43 -18.38
C THR A 126 -16.58 -11.80 -18.42
N ASN A 127 -16.20 -12.33 -17.25
CA ASN A 127 -15.47 -13.60 -17.06
C ASN A 127 -14.07 -13.66 -17.68
N GLU A 128 -13.51 -12.53 -18.12
CA GLU A 128 -12.12 -12.48 -18.58
C GLU A 128 -11.18 -12.60 -17.38
N SER A 129 -10.17 -13.47 -17.49
CA SER A 129 -9.10 -13.56 -16.48
C SER A 129 -8.16 -12.35 -16.59
N LYS A 130 -7.33 -12.12 -15.56
CA LYS A 130 -6.22 -11.15 -15.67
C LYS A 130 -5.37 -11.42 -16.91
N VAL A 131 -5.00 -12.68 -17.14
CA VAL A 131 -4.07 -13.08 -18.21
C VAL A 131 -4.69 -12.79 -19.57
N ASP A 132 -5.96 -13.13 -19.77
CA ASP A 132 -6.68 -12.85 -21.02
C ASP A 132 -6.76 -11.34 -21.28
N PHE A 133 -7.08 -10.56 -20.25
CA PHE A 133 -7.14 -9.11 -20.33
C PHE A 133 -5.77 -8.52 -20.71
N LEU A 134 -4.69 -8.86 -19.99
CA LEU A 134 -3.34 -8.36 -20.26
C LEU A 134 -2.85 -8.77 -21.65
N THR A 135 -3.08 -10.03 -22.05
CA THR A 135 -2.71 -10.55 -23.38
C THR A 135 -3.38 -9.75 -24.49
N ARG A 136 -4.67 -9.41 -24.33
CA ARG A 136 -5.40 -8.56 -25.27
C ARG A 136 -4.83 -7.14 -25.34
N GLN A 137 -4.25 -6.64 -24.26
CA GLN A 137 -3.50 -5.38 -24.24
C GLN A 137 -2.02 -5.52 -24.67
N ARG A 138 -1.58 -6.72 -25.09
CA ARG A 138 -0.20 -7.06 -25.47
C ARG A 138 0.81 -6.90 -24.31
N VAL A 139 0.35 -7.21 -23.11
CA VAL A 139 1.13 -7.23 -21.87
C VAL A 139 1.30 -8.68 -21.44
N GLY A 140 2.51 -9.03 -20.96
CA GLY A 140 2.80 -10.32 -20.36
C GLY A 140 3.24 -10.15 -18.90
N SER A 141 3.48 -11.27 -18.24
CA SER A 141 4.01 -11.31 -16.87
C SER A 141 5.36 -10.60 -16.76
N GLY A 142 5.63 -10.01 -15.59
CA GLY A 142 6.85 -9.25 -15.31
C GLY A 142 6.59 -7.95 -14.57
N PRO A 143 7.63 -7.16 -14.23
CA PRO A 143 7.44 -5.83 -13.63
C PRO A 143 6.58 -4.93 -14.52
N ALA A 144 5.81 -4.03 -13.92
CA ALA A 144 4.98 -3.10 -14.67
C ALA A 144 5.84 -2.17 -15.52
N ASN A 145 5.64 -2.22 -16.84
CA ASN A 145 6.32 -1.35 -17.79
C ASN A 145 5.33 -0.30 -18.33
N PRO A 146 5.46 0.98 -17.94
CA PRO A 146 4.57 2.07 -18.36
C PRO A 146 4.45 2.23 -19.88
N ASN A 147 5.48 1.85 -20.65
CA ASN A 147 5.44 1.85 -22.12
C ASN A 147 4.43 0.82 -22.67
N LYS A 148 4.20 -0.27 -21.96
CA LYS A 148 3.23 -1.31 -22.32
C LYS A 148 1.88 -1.10 -21.66
N MET A 149 1.85 -0.73 -20.38
CA MET A 149 0.64 -0.46 -19.60
C MET A 149 1.00 0.40 -18.39
N PRO A 150 0.24 1.48 -18.09
CA PRO A 150 0.43 2.29 -16.89
C PRO A 150 0.51 1.46 -15.61
N TYR A 151 1.36 1.89 -14.67
CA TYR A 151 1.50 1.23 -13.37
C TYR A 151 0.28 1.45 -12.47
N TYR A 152 -0.25 2.67 -12.42
CA TYR A 152 -1.45 3.01 -11.66
C TYR A 152 -2.71 2.75 -12.48
N LEU A 153 -3.61 1.91 -11.96
CA LEU A 153 -4.84 1.50 -12.66
C LEU A 153 -6.07 1.69 -11.77
N LEU A 154 -7.01 2.53 -12.19
CA LEU A 154 -8.30 2.71 -11.53
C LEU A 154 -9.38 1.84 -12.21
N ILE A 155 -9.99 0.93 -11.46
CA ILE A 155 -11.18 0.20 -11.88
C ILE A 155 -12.42 1.06 -11.58
N VAL A 156 -13.25 1.29 -12.59
CA VAL A 156 -14.55 1.97 -12.46
C VAL A 156 -15.65 0.95 -12.75
N GLY A 157 -16.26 0.43 -11.69
CA GLY A 157 -17.30 -0.59 -11.80
C GLY A 157 -17.53 -1.37 -10.51
N ASP A 158 -18.76 -1.85 -10.35
CA ASP A 158 -19.15 -2.73 -9.26
C ASP A 158 -18.48 -4.11 -9.38
N PRO A 159 -18.43 -4.88 -8.28
CA PRO A 159 -17.79 -6.20 -8.28
C PRO A 159 -18.59 -7.32 -8.98
N GLU A 160 -19.82 -7.11 -9.46
CA GLU A 160 -20.49 -8.05 -10.37
C GLU A 160 -20.03 -7.81 -11.82
N SER A 161 -19.89 -6.55 -12.23
CA SER A 161 -19.44 -6.18 -13.58
C SER A 161 -17.94 -6.42 -13.79
N ILE A 162 -17.11 -6.09 -12.78
CA ILE A 162 -15.67 -6.35 -12.76
C ILE A 162 -15.34 -7.07 -11.45
N PRO A 163 -15.16 -8.39 -11.43
CA PRO A 163 -15.00 -9.15 -10.19
C PRO A 163 -13.83 -8.74 -9.31
N TYR A 164 -13.96 -8.97 -7.99
CA TYR A 164 -12.86 -8.73 -7.04
C TYR A 164 -11.60 -9.55 -7.36
N HIS A 165 -11.76 -10.79 -7.82
CA HIS A 165 -10.61 -11.63 -8.19
C HIS A 165 -9.75 -11.02 -9.29
N PHE A 166 -10.37 -10.30 -10.24
CA PHE A 166 -9.62 -9.58 -11.28
C PHE A 166 -8.75 -8.48 -10.66
N GLN A 167 -9.28 -7.74 -9.68
CA GLN A 167 -8.52 -6.72 -8.97
C GLN A 167 -7.35 -7.32 -8.18
N TYR A 168 -7.58 -8.35 -7.35
CA TYR A 168 -6.51 -8.97 -6.56
C TYR A 168 -5.37 -9.48 -7.43
N GLN A 169 -5.71 -10.11 -8.56
CA GLN A 169 -4.71 -10.64 -9.47
C GLN A 169 -3.94 -9.50 -10.15
N LEU A 170 -4.64 -8.45 -10.59
CA LEU A 170 -4.01 -7.31 -11.25
C LEU A 170 -3.08 -6.54 -10.31
N ASP A 171 -3.44 -6.43 -9.02
CA ASP A 171 -2.65 -5.78 -7.98
C ASP A 171 -1.33 -6.51 -7.64
N VAL A 172 -1.16 -7.74 -8.14
CA VAL A 172 0.13 -8.46 -8.08
C VAL A 172 1.17 -7.86 -9.03
N GLN A 173 0.76 -7.07 -10.03
CA GLN A 173 1.70 -6.49 -11.00
C GLN A 173 1.59 -4.96 -11.07
N TYR A 174 0.44 -4.42 -10.71
CA TYR A 174 0.09 -3.01 -10.85
C TYR A 174 -0.38 -2.44 -9.52
N ALA A 175 -0.48 -1.11 -9.43
CA ALA A 175 -1.12 -0.43 -8.32
C ALA A 175 -2.60 -0.18 -8.67
N VAL A 176 -3.52 -0.92 -8.07
CA VAL A 176 -4.92 -1.00 -8.50
C VAL A 176 -5.89 -0.49 -7.43
N GLY A 177 -6.59 0.58 -7.77
CA GLY A 177 -7.71 1.09 -6.98
C GLY A 177 -9.05 0.82 -7.65
N ARG A 178 -10.15 0.90 -6.89
CA ARG A 178 -11.52 0.75 -7.41
C ARG A 178 -12.44 1.85 -6.90
N ILE A 179 -13.30 2.35 -7.78
CA ILE A 179 -14.47 3.12 -7.39
C ILE A 179 -15.75 2.57 -8.01
N TYR A 180 -16.84 2.67 -7.25
CA TYR A 180 -18.19 2.44 -7.71
C TYR A 180 -19.13 3.26 -6.84
N PHE A 181 -20.09 3.95 -7.45
CA PHE A 181 -21.13 4.70 -6.76
C PHE A 181 -22.48 4.45 -7.43
N ASP A 182 -23.56 4.60 -6.67
CA ASP A 182 -24.94 4.39 -7.13
C ASP A 182 -25.48 5.51 -8.03
N THR A 183 -24.81 6.67 -8.06
CA THR A 183 -25.29 7.92 -8.66
C THR A 183 -24.15 8.66 -9.35
N LEU A 184 -24.45 9.36 -10.45
CA LEU A 184 -23.46 10.12 -11.24
C LEU A 184 -22.88 11.28 -10.43
N GLU A 185 -23.69 11.89 -9.57
CA GLU A 185 -23.32 12.98 -8.68
C GLU A 185 -22.18 12.57 -7.75
N LYS A 186 -22.21 11.35 -7.22
CA LYS A 186 -21.16 10.82 -6.35
C LYS A 186 -19.83 10.58 -7.08
N TYR A 187 -19.88 10.18 -8.35
CA TYR A 187 -18.68 10.13 -9.19
C TYR A 187 -18.06 11.52 -9.39
N ALA A 188 -18.89 12.52 -9.69
CA ALA A 188 -18.44 13.90 -9.86
C ALA A 188 -17.86 14.48 -8.56
N GLN A 189 -18.52 14.26 -7.42
CA GLN A 189 -18.04 14.65 -6.09
C GLN A 189 -16.69 14.03 -5.76
N TYR A 190 -16.51 12.74 -6.06
CA TYR A 190 -15.24 12.07 -5.85
C TYR A 190 -14.13 12.67 -6.73
N ALA A 191 -14.40 12.85 -8.03
CA ALA A 191 -13.44 13.44 -8.97
C ALA A 191 -13.01 14.85 -8.54
N GLN A 192 -13.97 15.70 -8.18
CA GLN A 192 -13.72 17.05 -7.65
C GLN A 192 -12.89 17.01 -6.37
N SER A 193 -13.21 16.09 -5.44
CA SER A 193 -12.50 15.98 -4.16
C SER A 193 -11.02 15.66 -4.37
N VAL A 194 -10.71 14.70 -5.24
CA VAL A 194 -9.33 14.32 -5.57
C VAL A 194 -8.58 15.48 -6.22
N VAL A 195 -9.15 16.10 -7.25
CA VAL A 195 -8.49 17.18 -7.98
C VAL A 195 -8.28 18.40 -7.11
N GLN A 196 -9.29 18.80 -6.32
CA GLN A 196 -9.16 19.92 -5.38
C GLN A 196 -8.10 19.63 -4.30
N ALA A 197 -8.01 18.41 -3.79
CA ALA A 197 -6.99 18.07 -2.81
C ALA A 197 -5.56 18.12 -3.37
N GLU A 198 -5.38 17.90 -4.67
CA GLU A 198 -4.05 17.98 -5.30
C GLU A 198 -3.67 19.39 -5.77
N ILE A 199 -4.65 20.21 -6.16
CA ILE A 199 -4.42 21.60 -6.60
C ILE A 199 -4.38 22.56 -5.41
N ASN A 200 -5.34 22.42 -4.50
CA ASN A 200 -5.54 23.28 -3.32
C ASN A 200 -5.68 22.39 -2.08
N PRO A 201 -4.58 21.77 -1.59
CA PRO A 201 -4.64 20.78 -0.54
C PRO A 201 -5.32 21.30 0.73
N PRO A 202 -6.29 20.55 1.30
CA PRO A 202 -6.89 20.91 2.57
C PRO A 202 -5.83 20.89 3.67
N ASN A 203 -5.96 21.79 4.64
CA ASN A 203 -5.04 21.85 5.77
C ASN A 203 -5.43 20.79 6.83
N LEU A 204 -5.12 19.53 6.56
CA LEU A 204 -5.31 18.44 7.52
C LEU A 204 -4.14 18.31 8.53
N HIS A 205 -3.14 19.20 8.44
CA HIS A 205 -1.85 19.10 9.14
C HIS A 205 -1.15 17.74 8.91
N ARG A 206 0.14 17.62 9.25
CA ARG A 206 0.82 16.31 9.28
C ARG A 206 0.36 15.52 10.50
N ARG A 207 -0.92 15.15 10.53
CA ARG A 207 -1.56 14.42 11.64
C ARG A 207 -1.96 13.03 11.20
N ALA A 208 -1.61 12.03 12.00
CA ALA A 208 -2.09 10.68 11.86
C ALA A 208 -2.71 10.17 13.17
N SER A 209 -3.82 9.45 13.06
CA SER A 209 -4.51 8.87 14.21
C SER A 209 -4.58 7.35 14.11
N PHE A 210 -4.24 6.67 15.20
CA PHE A 210 -4.30 5.22 15.34
C PHE A 210 -5.41 4.87 16.33
N PHE A 211 -6.42 4.13 15.86
CA PHE A 211 -7.61 3.78 16.61
C PHE A 211 -7.66 2.26 16.84
N GLY A 212 -7.48 1.83 18.08
CA GLY A 212 -7.38 0.42 18.45
C GLY A 212 -8.43 -0.01 19.47
N VAL A 213 -9.44 -0.74 19.01
CA VAL A 213 -10.49 -1.29 19.86
C VAL A 213 -9.97 -2.49 20.64
N LYS A 214 -10.43 -2.65 21.89
CA LYS A 214 -10.13 -3.81 22.75
C LYS A 214 -11.37 -4.16 23.57
N ASN A 215 -12.33 -4.83 22.96
CA ASN A 215 -13.57 -5.18 23.65
C ASN A 215 -13.29 -6.21 24.77
N THR A 216 -14.04 -6.12 25.88
CA THR A 216 -13.77 -6.95 27.05
C THR A 216 -14.01 -8.43 26.76
N GLY A 217 -13.00 -9.25 27.03
CA GLY A 217 -13.05 -10.70 26.81
C GLY A 217 -12.92 -11.11 25.34
N ASP A 218 -12.83 -10.18 24.40
CA ASP A 218 -12.66 -10.51 22.99
C ASP A 218 -11.18 -10.73 22.64
N TYR A 219 -10.86 -11.95 22.17
CA TYR A 219 -9.48 -12.33 21.87
C TYR A 219 -8.93 -11.61 20.63
N ALA A 220 -9.75 -11.39 19.61
CA ALA A 220 -9.30 -10.85 18.33
C ALA A 220 -8.81 -9.40 18.46
N THR A 221 -9.62 -8.55 19.08
CA THR A 221 -9.30 -7.15 19.38
C THR A 221 -8.18 -7.04 20.41
N GLU A 222 -8.08 -7.95 21.38
CA GLU A 222 -6.90 -8.02 22.26
C GLU A 222 -5.60 -8.29 21.46
N GLN A 223 -5.65 -9.18 20.46
CA GLN A 223 -4.47 -9.46 19.63
C GLN A 223 -4.09 -8.27 18.75
N SER A 224 -5.03 -7.64 18.03
CA SER A 224 -4.71 -6.49 17.18
C SER A 224 -4.28 -5.28 18.00
N PHE A 225 -4.88 -5.04 19.16
CA PHE A 225 -4.44 -4.02 20.10
C PHE A 225 -2.96 -4.19 20.47
N LYS A 226 -2.60 -5.39 20.96
CA LYS A 226 -1.29 -5.65 21.56
C LYS A 226 -0.17 -5.79 20.53
N TYR A 227 -0.48 -6.38 19.37
CA TYR A 227 0.53 -6.82 18.41
C TYR A 227 0.48 -6.07 17.07
N LEU A 228 -0.45 -5.12 16.90
CA LEU A 228 -0.55 -4.31 15.69
C LEU A 228 -0.66 -2.82 16.04
N VAL A 229 -1.75 -2.36 16.64
CA VAL A 229 -2.02 -0.91 16.76
C VAL A 229 -1.00 -0.20 17.65
N GLN A 230 -0.82 -0.67 18.88
CA GLN A 230 0.13 -0.09 19.82
C GLN A 230 1.55 -0.05 19.25
N PRO A 231 2.16 -1.20 18.87
CA PRO A 231 3.54 -1.20 18.40
C PRO A 231 3.72 -0.41 17.10
N LEU A 232 2.76 -0.45 16.17
CA LEU A 232 2.81 0.34 14.94
C LEU A 232 2.79 1.84 15.25
N SER A 233 1.91 2.28 16.15
CA SER A 233 1.84 3.70 16.50
C SER A 233 3.11 4.19 17.20
N ASP A 234 3.71 3.36 18.06
CA ASP A 234 4.98 3.68 18.74
C ASP A 234 6.13 3.76 17.75
N LYS A 235 6.17 2.84 16.78
CA LYS A 235 7.17 2.81 15.71
C LYS A 235 7.06 4.04 14.80
N VAL A 236 5.84 4.37 14.36
CA VAL A 236 5.57 5.54 13.53
C VAL A 236 5.93 6.85 14.25
N LYS A 237 5.65 6.97 15.55
CA LYS A 237 6.09 8.14 16.36
C LYS A 237 7.60 8.36 16.32
N ILE A 238 8.38 7.28 16.32
CA ILE A 238 9.84 7.34 16.28
C ILE A 238 10.32 7.66 14.85
N ASP A 239 9.75 6.99 13.86
CA ASP A 239 10.21 7.07 12.47
C ASP A 239 9.75 8.35 11.75
N GLN A 240 8.70 9.02 12.24
CA GLN A 240 8.08 10.19 11.61
C GLN A 240 7.95 11.36 12.61
N PRO A 241 9.08 11.95 13.07
CA PRO A 241 9.09 12.98 14.10
C PRO A 241 8.36 14.28 13.71
N ASP A 242 8.21 14.54 12.42
CA ASP A 242 7.49 15.73 11.89
C ASP A 242 5.96 15.55 11.85
N TRP A 243 5.47 14.37 12.25
CA TRP A 243 4.06 14.05 12.29
C TRP A 243 3.51 14.09 13.71
N SER A 244 2.34 14.69 13.87
CA SER A 244 1.54 14.58 15.09
C SER A 244 0.81 13.24 15.10
N ILE A 245 1.21 12.32 15.97
CA ILE A 245 0.62 10.99 16.08
C ILE A 245 -0.30 10.91 17.30
N GLN A 246 -1.59 10.78 17.05
CA GLN A 246 -2.60 10.50 18.07
C GLN A 246 -2.85 8.99 18.14
N THR A 247 -2.93 8.43 19.34
CA THR A 247 -3.29 7.01 19.53
C THR A 247 -4.48 6.95 20.49
N LEU A 248 -5.61 6.40 20.04
CA LEU A 248 -6.83 6.21 20.82
C LEU A 248 -7.05 4.70 21.02
N LEU A 249 -6.93 4.27 22.26
CA LEU A 249 -6.81 2.85 22.61
C LEU A 249 -7.81 2.43 23.68
N ASP A 250 -8.33 1.20 23.57
CA ASP A 250 -9.23 0.60 24.57
C ASP A 250 -10.40 1.55 24.87
N LYS A 251 -10.52 2.05 26.10
CA LYS A 251 -11.62 2.93 26.56
C LYS A 251 -11.77 4.22 25.76
N GLU A 252 -10.73 4.66 25.06
CA GLU A 252 -10.76 5.87 24.23
C GLU A 252 -11.28 5.60 22.81
N ALA A 253 -11.25 4.34 22.35
CA ALA A 253 -11.66 3.92 21.01
C ALA A 253 -13.19 3.81 20.87
N THR A 254 -13.91 4.83 21.32
CA THR A 254 -15.38 4.91 21.29
C THR A 254 -15.91 5.33 19.92
N LYS A 255 -17.19 5.09 19.67
CA LYS A 255 -17.91 5.57 18.49
C LYS A 255 -17.87 7.09 18.42
N ALA A 256 -18.06 7.79 19.54
CA ALA A 256 -17.99 9.24 19.61
C ALA A 256 -16.59 9.76 19.24
N SER A 257 -15.52 9.12 19.72
CA SER A 257 -14.15 9.44 19.32
C SER A 257 -13.94 9.23 17.81
N LEU A 258 -14.45 8.12 17.26
CA LEU A 258 -14.33 7.83 15.84
C LEU A 258 -15.11 8.84 14.97
N SER A 259 -16.27 9.34 15.43
CA SER A 259 -16.97 10.45 14.79
C SER A 259 -16.11 11.72 14.71
N GLN A 260 -15.29 12.00 15.72
CA GLN A 260 -14.38 13.16 15.68
C GLN A 260 -13.26 12.99 14.64
N LEU A 261 -12.82 11.75 14.40
CA LEU A 261 -11.77 11.41 13.42
C LEU A 261 -12.30 11.27 11.99
N LEU A 262 -13.58 10.95 11.81
CA LEU A 262 -14.23 10.76 10.51
C LEU A 262 -15.22 11.89 10.22
N GLY A 263 -14.74 13.14 10.30
CA GLY A 263 -15.50 14.31 9.89
C GLY A 263 -15.73 15.37 10.96
N GLY A 264 -15.30 15.12 12.19
CA GLY A 264 -15.26 16.13 13.25
C GLY A 264 -13.98 16.96 13.25
N SER A 265 -13.74 17.68 14.34
CA SER A 265 -12.62 18.64 14.46
C SER A 265 -11.25 17.97 14.56
N GLU A 266 -11.20 16.67 14.82
CA GLU A 266 -9.97 15.89 14.98
C GLU A 266 -9.60 15.09 13.73
N THR A 267 -10.27 15.31 12.61
CA THR A 267 -10.03 14.57 11.37
C THR A 267 -8.57 14.66 10.93
N PRO A 268 -7.83 13.53 10.87
CA PRO A 268 -6.41 13.52 10.50
C PRO A 268 -6.21 13.46 8.98
N ALA A 269 -4.98 13.66 8.52
CA ALA A 269 -4.62 13.34 7.14
C ALA A 269 -4.59 11.82 6.89
N LEU A 270 -4.17 11.05 7.90
CA LEU A 270 -4.10 9.59 7.86
C LEU A 270 -4.81 8.97 9.08
N LEU A 271 -5.78 8.11 8.86
CA LEU A 271 -6.46 7.35 9.92
C LEU A 271 -6.17 5.86 9.77
N PHE A 272 -5.68 5.21 10.82
CA PHE A 272 -5.66 3.76 10.93
C PHE A 272 -6.68 3.28 11.95
N THR A 273 -7.55 2.35 11.57
CA THR A 273 -8.46 1.68 12.49
C THR A 273 -8.16 0.18 12.53
N ALA A 274 -8.16 -0.41 13.72
CA ALA A 274 -8.19 -1.85 13.89
C ALA A 274 -9.35 -2.23 14.82
N SER A 275 -10.33 -2.92 14.25
CA SER A 275 -11.54 -3.32 14.95
C SER A 275 -12.14 -4.57 14.29
N HIS A 276 -13.31 -4.96 14.79
CA HIS A 276 -14.17 -5.91 14.09
C HIS A 276 -14.98 -5.21 12.98
N GLY A 277 -15.25 -5.96 11.92
CA GLY A 277 -16.26 -5.58 10.94
C GLY A 277 -17.65 -6.12 11.33
N VAL A 278 -18.68 -5.30 11.18
CA VAL A 278 -20.08 -5.76 11.31
C VAL A 278 -20.42 -6.63 10.10
N CYS A 279 -20.96 -7.82 10.37
CA CYS A 279 -21.33 -8.82 9.39
C CYS A 279 -22.82 -9.15 9.54
N PHE A 280 -23.53 -9.35 8.43
CA PHE A 280 -24.94 -9.75 8.46
C PHE A 280 -25.18 -11.01 7.64
N PRO A 281 -26.15 -11.86 8.04
CA PRO A 281 -26.56 -12.98 7.22
C PRO A 281 -27.03 -12.51 5.83
N LYS A 282 -26.91 -13.40 4.83
CA LYS A 282 -27.46 -13.17 3.50
C LYS A 282 -28.92 -12.71 3.59
N ASP A 283 -29.26 -11.68 2.82
CA ASP A 283 -30.61 -11.11 2.69
C ASP A 283 -31.14 -10.42 3.96
N HIS A 284 -30.30 -10.23 4.99
CA HIS A 284 -30.67 -9.42 6.14
C HIS A 284 -30.88 -7.96 5.72
N PRO A 285 -31.91 -7.24 6.22
CA PRO A 285 -32.23 -5.88 5.76
C PRO A 285 -31.08 -4.87 5.89
N ARG A 286 -30.23 -5.03 6.91
CA ARG A 286 -29.05 -4.18 7.14
C ARG A 286 -27.77 -4.65 6.42
N GLN A 287 -27.81 -5.75 5.68
CA GLN A 287 -26.61 -6.33 5.04
C GLN A 287 -25.95 -5.32 4.09
N LEU A 288 -26.69 -4.84 3.09
CA LEU A 288 -26.15 -3.94 2.08
C LEU A 288 -25.71 -2.59 2.67
N LEU A 289 -26.45 -2.11 3.68
CA LEU A 289 -26.23 -0.79 4.26
C LEU A 289 -25.05 -0.76 5.24
N HIS A 290 -24.94 -1.77 6.11
CA HIS A 290 -24.07 -1.70 7.29
C HIS A 290 -22.98 -2.80 7.32
N GLN A 291 -22.94 -3.74 6.37
CA GLN A 291 -21.85 -4.73 6.34
C GLN A 291 -20.51 -4.03 6.07
N GLY A 292 -19.51 -4.34 6.89
CA GLY A 292 -18.21 -3.67 6.88
C GLY A 292 -18.13 -2.41 7.76
N ALA A 293 -19.21 -2.03 8.46
CA ALA A 293 -19.15 -1.01 9.50
C ALA A 293 -18.16 -1.41 10.62
N LEU A 294 -17.61 -0.41 11.32
CA LEU A 294 -16.53 -0.59 12.28
C LEU A 294 -17.09 -0.71 13.70
N ILE A 295 -16.89 -1.84 14.36
CA ILE A 295 -17.28 -2.02 15.77
C ILE A 295 -16.40 -1.11 16.64
N CYS A 296 -17.01 -0.40 17.59
CA CYS A 296 -16.31 0.48 18.53
C CYS A 296 -16.22 -0.12 19.94
N GLN A 297 -15.47 0.52 20.83
CA GLN A 297 -15.33 0.08 22.23
C GLN A 297 -16.67 0.03 22.98
N ASP A 298 -17.66 0.80 22.56
CA ASP A 298 -19.01 0.86 23.13
C ASP A 298 -19.74 -0.48 23.04
N TRP A 299 -19.32 -1.38 22.14
CA TRP A 299 -19.84 -2.73 22.12
C TRP A 299 -19.28 -3.55 23.32
N PRO A 300 -20.15 -4.19 24.12
CA PRO A 300 -19.73 -4.83 25.37
C PRO A 300 -18.92 -6.13 25.24
N GLY A 301 -18.79 -6.70 24.04
CA GLY A 301 -18.10 -7.96 23.79
C GLY A 301 -19.01 -9.20 23.82
N VAL A 302 -18.51 -10.34 23.33
CA VAL A 302 -19.30 -11.58 23.12
C VAL A 302 -19.68 -12.38 24.39
N PHE A 303 -19.03 -12.11 25.53
CA PHE A 303 -19.15 -12.94 26.74
C PHE A 303 -20.20 -12.46 27.74
N ARG A 304 -20.87 -11.33 27.48
CA ARG A 304 -21.99 -10.87 28.31
C ARG A 304 -23.29 -11.48 27.79
N GLU A 305 -23.63 -12.65 28.32
CA GLU A 305 -24.79 -13.45 27.91
C GLU A 305 -26.12 -12.67 27.97
N SER A 306 -26.25 -11.71 28.91
CA SER A 306 -27.40 -10.80 29.04
C SER A 306 -27.53 -9.78 27.90
N GLU A 307 -26.49 -9.63 27.06
CA GLU A 307 -26.35 -8.61 26.02
C GLU A 307 -26.16 -9.22 24.61
N LYS A 308 -26.30 -10.56 24.46
CA LYS A 308 -26.37 -11.25 23.16
C LYS A 308 -27.67 -10.93 22.43
N LYS A 309 -27.71 -9.73 21.88
CA LYS A 309 -28.82 -9.16 21.13
C LYS A 309 -28.28 -8.51 19.87
N GLU A 310 -29.19 -8.23 18.97
CA GLU A 310 -28.93 -7.40 17.79
C GLU A 310 -28.09 -6.16 18.16
N LEU A 311 -27.04 -5.89 17.39
CA LEU A 311 -26.19 -4.73 17.63
C LEU A 311 -26.99 -3.45 17.39
N ASN A 312 -26.99 -2.59 18.40
CA ASN A 312 -27.54 -1.24 18.30
C ASN A 312 -26.62 -0.39 17.39
N PRO A 313 -27.11 0.05 16.21
CA PRO A 313 -26.33 0.86 15.28
C PRO A 313 -25.89 2.19 15.91
N ASP A 314 -26.72 2.80 16.75
CA ASP A 314 -26.46 4.12 17.30
C ASP A 314 -25.32 4.11 18.33
N ILE A 315 -25.04 2.94 18.93
CA ILE A 315 -24.10 2.80 20.04
C ILE A 315 -22.88 1.97 19.64
N HIS A 316 -23.08 0.79 19.06
CA HIS A 316 -22.04 -0.25 19.04
C HIS A 316 -21.05 -0.14 17.89
N TYR A 317 -21.41 0.50 16.78
CA TYR A 317 -20.56 0.56 15.59
C TYR A 317 -20.75 1.84 14.79
N PHE A 318 -19.74 2.16 14.00
CA PHE A 318 -19.69 3.31 13.11
C PHE A 318 -19.90 2.88 11.65
N SER A 319 -20.89 3.47 11.00
CA SER A 319 -21.38 3.14 9.65
C SER A 319 -21.43 4.38 8.75
N ALA A 320 -21.89 4.21 7.51
CA ALA A 320 -22.09 5.33 6.59
C ALA A 320 -23.11 6.35 7.11
N ASP A 321 -24.11 5.90 7.88
CA ASP A 321 -25.18 6.75 8.44
C ASP A 321 -24.66 7.75 9.47
N ASP A 322 -23.48 7.47 10.06
CA ASP A 322 -22.84 8.34 11.06
C ASP A 322 -22.06 9.50 10.43
N ILE A 323 -21.94 9.53 9.09
CA ILE A 323 -21.28 10.61 8.35
C ILE A 323 -22.34 11.64 7.91
N GLY A 324 -22.50 12.70 8.69
CA GLY A 324 -23.36 13.84 8.34
C GLY A 324 -22.87 14.60 7.10
N ASP A 325 -23.77 15.28 6.38
CA ASP A 325 -23.44 16.05 5.16
C ASP A 325 -22.53 17.27 5.41
N ASP A 326 -22.35 17.64 6.68
CA ASP A 326 -21.46 18.70 7.13
C ASP A 326 -20.08 18.21 7.58
N ALA A 327 -19.81 16.89 7.49
CA ALA A 327 -18.55 16.29 7.88
C ALA A 327 -17.34 16.88 7.13
N GLN A 328 -16.25 17.10 7.86
CA GLN A 328 -14.99 17.66 7.36
C GLN A 328 -13.98 16.53 7.08
N ILE A 329 -14.16 15.80 5.98
CA ILE A 329 -13.33 14.63 5.62
C ILE A 329 -12.47 14.82 4.37
N HIS A 330 -12.50 16.01 3.77
CA HIS A 330 -11.78 16.28 2.53
C HIS A 330 -10.27 16.09 2.71
N GLY A 331 -9.68 15.20 1.92
CA GLY A 331 -8.23 14.93 1.93
C GLY A 331 -7.79 13.75 2.80
N LEU A 332 -8.70 13.15 3.59
CA LEU A 332 -8.39 12.00 4.43
C LEU A 332 -7.98 10.78 3.59
N ILE A 333 -6.97 10.04 4.04
CA ILE A 333 -6.77 8.64 3.67
C ILE A 333 -7.01 7.78 4.91
N ALA A 334 -7.86 6.76 4.78
CA ALA A 334 -8.14 5.83 5.87
C ALA A 334 -7.65 4.42 5.55
N PHE A 335 -7.17 3.71 6.56
CA PHE A 335 -6.85 2.29 6.50
C PHE A 335 -7.64 1.56 7.61
N ASN A 336 -8.64 0.78 7.20
CA ASN A 336 -9.54 0.06 8.07
C ASN A 336 -9.25 -1.44 8.12
N PHE A 337 -8.52 -1.87 9.15
CA PHE A 337 -8.36 -3.28 9.50
C PHE A 337 -9.63 -3.81 10.17
N ALA A 338 -10.58 -4.25 9.35
CA ALA A 338 -11.86 -4.82 9.77
C ALA A 338 -12.44 -5.72 8.66
N CYS A 339 -13.18 -6.77 9.03
CA CYS A 339 -13.86 -7.63 8.04
C CYS A 339 -14.83 -6.82 7.18
N TYR A 340 -14.85 -7.09 5.87
CA TYR A 340 -15.76 -6.51 4.88
C TYR A 340 -15.68 -4.98 4.75
N SER A 341 -14.66 -4.31 5.29
CA SER A 341 -14.56 -2.84 5.31
C SER A 341 -14.41 -2.21 3.91
N SER A 342 -14.02 -2.98 2.89
CA SER A 342 -14.01 -2.55 1.48
C SER A 342 -15.09 -3.22 0.63
N GLY A 343 -15.69 -4.32 1.08
CA GLY A 343 -16.80 -4.97 0.40
C GLY A 343 -16.96 -6.47 0.66
N THR A 344 -17.95 -7.05 -0.02
CA THR A 344 -18.43 -8.40 0.20
C THR A 344 -18.59 -9.13 -1.14
N PRO A 345 -17.95 -10.29 -1.35
CA PRO A 345 -18.21 -11.12 -2.52
C PRO A 345 -19.57 -11.83 -2.39
N LYS A 346 -20.16 -12.23 -3.53
CA LYS A 346 -21.40 -13.01 -3.54
C LYS A 346 -21.22 -14.39 -2.92
N LEU A 347 -20.12 -15.06 -3.27
CA LEU A 347 -19.79 -16.42 -2.88
C LEU A 347 -18.76 -16.42 -1.77
N ASP A 348 -18.87 -17.37 -0.84
CA ASP A 348 -17.87 -17.62 0.20
C ASP A 348 -16.59 -18.18 -0.44
N ASP A 349 -15.52 -17.39 -0.47
CA ASP A 349 -14.21 -17.82 -0.96
C ASP A 349 -13.52 -18.80 0.01
N PHE A 350 -14.14 -19.14 1.14
CA PHE A 350 -13.60 -20.07 2.14
C PHE A 350 -14.40 -21.37 2.28
N ALA A 351 -15.45 -21.54 1.48
CA ALA A 351 -16.29 -22.73 1.48
C ALA A 351 -15.78 -23.84 0.53
N HIS A 352 -14.47 -23.91 0.25
CA HIS A 352 -13.89 -24.99 -0.55
C HIS A 352 -14.06 -26.31 0.22
N ARG A 353 -15.10 -27.06 -0.08
CA ARG A 353 -15.14 -28.49 0.24
C ARG A 353 -15.05 -29.24 -1.07
N THR A 354 -14.22 -30.27 -1.10
CA THR A 354 -14.14 -31.20 -2.22
C THR A 354 -15.55 -31.68 -2.61
N GLY A 355 -16.05 -31.21 -3.74
CA GLY A 355 -17.35 -31.57 -4.31
C GLY A 355 -18.58 -30.75 -3.87
N GLN A 356 -18.45 -29.64 -3.11
CA GLN A 356 -19.57 -28.74 -2.81
C GLN A 356 -19.44 -27.40 -3.53
N GLN A 357 -20.55 -26.87 -4.06
CA GLN A 357 -20.62 -25.49 -4.57
C GLN A 357 -20.34 -24.48 -3.45
N ARG A 358 -19.64 -23.38 -3.79
CA ARG A 358 -19.44 -22.25 -2.85
C ARG A 358 -20.80 -21.73 -2.40
N SER A 359 -20.98 -21.51 -1.10
CA SER A 359 -22.21 -20.96 -0.55
C SER A 359 -22.33 -19.47 -0.86
N GLU A 360 -23.53 -19.01 -1.20
CA GLU A 360 -23.81 -17.57 -1.31
C GLU A 360 -23.85 -16.93 0.09
N ILE A 361 -23.10 -15.86 0.29
CA ILE A 361 -23.04 -15.09 1.55
C ILE A 361 -23.67 -13.70 1.41
N ALA A 362 -23.96 -13.28 0.18
CA ALA A 362 -24.63 -12.03 -0.17
C ALA A 362 -25.57 -12.23 -1.37
N PRO A 363 -26.58 -11.36 -1.56
CA PRO A 363 -27.46 -11.43 -2.72
C PRO A 363 -26.70 -11.24 -4.05
N TYR A 364 -25.67 -10.40 -4.03
CA TYR A 364 -24.72 -10.11 -5.11
C TYR A 364 -23.42 -9.58 -4.49
N ALA A 365 -22.32 -9.48 -5.23
CA ALA A 365 -21.11 -8.85 -4.75
C ALA A 365 -21.29 -7.33 -4.65
N PHE A 366 -20.84 -6.69 -3.58
CA PHE A 366 -21.01 -5.25 -3.38
C PHE A 366 -19.86 -4.60 -2.62
N MET A 367 -19.63 -3.30 -2.86
CA MET A 367 -18.70 -2.49 -2.06
C MET A 367 -19.35 -2.03 -0.76
N ALA A 368 -18.57 -1.91 0.31
CA ALA A 368 -19.08 -1.43 1.60
C ALA A 368 -19.54 0.04 1.51
N GLN A 369 -20.63 0.39 2.19
CA GLN A 369 -21.20 1.75 2.11
C GLN A 369 -20.33 2.82 2.79
N LEU A 370 -19.62 2.46 3.87
CA LEU A 370 -18.78 3.42 4.60
C LEU A 370 -17.71 4.07 3.69
N PRO A 371 -16.84 3.32 2.98
CA PRO A 371 -15.88 3.95 2.06
C PRO A 371 -16.58 4.68 0.91
N GLN A 372 -17.71 4.19 0.38
CA GLN A 372 -18.46 4.93 -0.65
C GLN A 372 -18.90 6.30 -0.15
N ARG A 373 -19.49 6.37 1.05
CA ARG A 373 -19.91 7.63 1.68
C ARG A 373 -18.75 8.57 1.97
N LEU A 374 -17.61 8.05 2.44
CA LEU A 374 -16.42 8.85 2.71
C LEU A 374 -15.86 9.49 1.42
N LEU A 375 -15.76 8.73 0.34
CA LEU A 375 -15.19 9.19 -0.92
C LEU A 375 -16.11 10.18 -1.65
N SER A 376 -17.43 9.96 -1.63
CA SER A 376 -18.39 10.79 -2.35
C SER A 376 -19.04 11.86 -1.47
N HIS A 377 -18.30 12.42 -0.52
CA HIS A 377 -18.88 13.39 0.41
C HIS A 377 -19.10 14.76 -0.27
N PRO A 378 -20.27 15.40 -0.11
CA PRO A 378 -20.64 16.60 -0.87
C PRO A 378 -19.78 17.84 -0.57
N LYS A 379 -19.11 17.90 0.59
CA LYS A 379 -18.20 19.00 0.97
C LYS A 379 -16.72 18.69 0.73
N GLY A 380 -16.43 17.72 -0.13
CA GLY A 380 -15.09 17.16 -0.30
C GLY A 380 -14.94 15.88 0.52
N GLY A 381 -14.61 14.80 -0.17
CA GLY A 381 -14.47 13.45 0.38
C GLY A 381 -13.05 13.05 0.75
N ALA A 382 -12.97 11.93 1.45
CA ALA A 382 -11.73 11.19 1.61
C ALA A 382 -11.18 10.78 0.23
N LEU A 383 -9.86 10.74 0.10
CA LEU A 383 -9.21 10.46 -1.19
C LEU A 383 -9.19 8.98 -1.52
N ALA A 384 -8.97 8.16 -0.51
CA ALA A 384 -8.96 6.71 -0.62
C ALA A 384 -9.16 6.03 0.75
N VAL A 385 -9.62 4.79 0.69
CA VAL A 385 -9.70 3.87 1.83
C VAL A 385 -9.01 2.57 1.48
N ILE A 386 -8.09 2.11 2.32
CA ILE A 386 -7.60 0.72 2.32
C ILE A 386 -8.48 -0.06 3.29
N GLY A 387 -8.96 -1.21 2.86
CA GLY A 387 -9.75 -2.08 3.71
C GLY A 387 -9.77 -3.50 3.19
N HIS A 388 -10.55 -4.35 3.85
CA HIS A 388 -10.60 -5.76 3.56
C HIS A 388 -11.86 -6.10 2.78
N VAL A 389 -11.73 -6.86 1.70
CA VAL A 389 -12.87 -7.58 1.13
C VAL A 389 -13.01 -8.89 1.87
N GLU A 390 -14.23 -9.23 2.26
CA GLU A 390 -14.49 -10.47 2.99
C GLU A 390 -13.87 -10.52 4.41
N ARG A 391 -13.35 -11.67 4.87
CA ARG A 391 -12.92 -11.87 6.25
C ARG A 391 -11.48 -11.39 6.45
N ALA A 392 -11.22 -10.60 7.49
CA ALA A 392 -9.86 -10.28 7.95
C ALA A 392 -9.43 -11.22 9.10
N TRP A 393 -8.14 -11.55 9.19
CA TRP A 393 -7.58 -12.39 10.25
C TRP A 393 -6.39 -11.76 10.98
N GLY A 394 -6.09 -12.30 12.17
CA GLY A 394 -4.90 -11.89 12.92
C GLY A 394 -3.55 -12.32 12.31
N TYR A 395 -3.55 -12.85 11.08
CA TYR A 395 -2.37 -13.40 10.40
C TYR A 395 -1.59 -12.36 9.60
N SER A 396 -2.19 -11.21 9.34
CA SER A 396 -1.51 -10.06 8.76
C SER A 396 -0.40 -9.52 9.66
N PHE A 397 -0.47 -9.72 10.98
CA PHE A 397 0.47 -9.13 11.94
C PHE A 397 1.12 -10.13 12.92
N LYS A 398 0.89 -11.43 12.72
CA LYS A 398 1.50 -12.51 13.50
C LYS A 398 1.90 -13.69 12.65
N TRP A 399 3.13 -14.14 12.81
CA TRP A 399 3.64 -15.33 12.14
C TRP A 399 4.11 -16.38 13.14
N LYS A 400 3.40 -17.51 13.19
CA LYS A 400 3.68 -18.72 13.98
C LYS A 400 4.74 -18.55 15.09
N ARG A 401 5.87 -19.25 15.01
CA ARG A 401 6.96 -19.27 16.01
C ARG A 401 7.86 -18.03 15.93
N ALA A 402 7.63 -17.14 14.95
CA ALA A 402 8.41 -15.92 14.73
C ALA A 402 7.84 -14.71 15.49
N GLY A 403 6.57 -14.77 15.91
CA GLY A 403 5.96 -13.74 16.75
C GLY A 403 5.27 -12.64 15.94
N GLN A 404 5.39 -11.40 16.41
CA GLN A 404 4.82 -10.23 15.75
C GLN A 404 5.51 -9.98 14.40
N GLN A 405 4.73 -9.60 13.39
CA GLN A 405 5.22 -9.27 12.04
C GLN A 405 4.44 -8.04 11.52
N THR A 406 4.86 -6.83 11.88
CA THR A 406 4.18 -5.57 11.51
C THR A 406 4.85 -4.85 10.34
N GLU A 407 5.86 -5.45 9.73
CA GLU A 407 6.77 -4.83 8.75
C GLU A 407 6.03 -4.33 7.49
N VAL A 408 5.02 -5.07 7.02
CA VAL A 408 4.19 -4.63 5.87
C VAL A 408 3.36 -3.40 6.19
N PHE A 409 2.84 -3.30 7.42
CA PHE A 409 2.15 -2.09 7.88
C PHE A 409 3.15 -0.96 8.04
N GLU A 410 4.23 -1.15 8.79
CA GLU A 410 5.27 -0.14 9.01
C GLU A 410 5.78 0.46 7.70
N SER A 411 6.09 -0.39 6.71
CA SER A 411 6.54 0.03 5.39
C SER A 411 5.48 0.80 4.60
N THR A 412 4.21 0.39 4.69
CA THR A 412 3.08 1.09 4.07
C THR A 412 2.88 2.48 4.66
N PHE A 413 2.82 2.58 6.00
CA PHE A 413 2.65 3.87 6.70
C PHE A 413 3.82 4.81 6.41
N LYS A 414 5.04 4.29 6.44
CA LYS A 414 6.23 5.06 6.06
C LYS A 414 6.12 5.61 4.63
N ARG A 415 5.80 4.77 3.64
CA ARG A 415 5.64 5.22 2.25
C ARG A 415 4.57 6.31 2.11
N LEU A 416 3.39 6.11 2.73
CA LEU A 416 2.31 7.12 2.71
C LEU A 416 2.79 8.46 3.28
N MET A 417 3.43 8.43 4.45
CA MET A 417 3.93 9.62 5.15
C MET A 417 5.12 10.30 4.44
N GLU A 418 5.84 9.56 3.58
CA GLU A 418 6.92 10.06 2.73
C GLU A 418 6.46 10.45 1.31
N GLY A 419 5.15 10.58 1.09
CA GLY A 419 4.58 11.15 -0.13
C GLY A 419 4.46 10.17 -1.30
N HIS A 420 4.51 8.87 -1.05
CA HIS A 420 4.13 7.88 -2.06
C HIS A 420 2.64 7.93 -2.36
N PRO A 421 2.24 7.73 -3.64
CA PRO A 421 0.86 7.37 -3.96
C PRO A 421 0.44 6.11 -3.22
N ILE A 422 -0.82 6.06 -2.79
CA ILE A 422 -1.37 4.97 -1.98
C ILE A 422 -1.15 3.60 -2.61
N GLY A 423 -1.29 3.49 -3.94
CA GLY A 423 -1.05 2.27 -4.68
C GLY A 423 0.37 1.73 -4.57
N SER A 424 1.38 2.61 -4.61
CA SER A 424 2.77 2.18 -4.37
C SER A 424 3.08 1.93 -2.89
N ALA A 425 2.33 2.54 -1.98
CA ALA A 425 2.52 2.33 -0.55
C ALA A 425 2.09 0.92 -0.12
N VAL A 426 1.00 0.39 -0.69
CA VAL A 426 0.46 -0.94 -0.35
C VAL A 426 1.20 -2.11 -1.03
N GLU A 427 2.18 -1.84 -1.88
CA GLU A 427 2.92 -2.86 -2.65
C GLU A 427 3.51 -3.98 -1.75
N PHE A 428 3.90 -3.68 -0.51
CA PHE A 428 4.39 -4.68 0.45
C PHE A 428 3.32 -5.71 0.87
N PHE A 429 2.04 -5.34 0.84
CA PHE A 429 0.94 -6.29 1.04
C PHE A 429 0.80 -7.22 -0.18
N ASN A 430 0.99 -6.68 -1.39
CA ASN A 430 0.92 -7.44 -2.64
C ASN A 430 2.10 -8.40 -2.78
N GLU A 431 3.28 -8.01 -2.30
CA GLU A 431 4.47 -8.85 -2.17
C GLU A 431 4.21 -10.00 -1.18
N ARG A 432 3.73 -9.68 0.03
CA ARG A 432 3.35 -10.69 1.02
C ARG A 432 2.33 -11.68 0.46
N TYR A 433 1.34 -11.22 -0.30
CA TYR A 433 0.40 -12.11 -0.98
C TYR A 433 1.11 -13.02 -1.99
N ALA A 434 2.04 -12.48 -2.78
CA ALA A 434 2.80 -13.26 -3.76
C ALA A 434 3.68 -14.34 -3.12
N GLU A 435 4.40 -13.99 -2.06
CA GLU A 435 5.21 -14.92 -1.26
C GLU A 435 4.33 -16.06 -0.73
N LEU A 436 3.24 -15.73 -0.03
CA LEU A 436 2.36 -16.70 0.61
C LEU A 436 1.62 -17.59 -0.40
N SER A 437 1.23 -17.03 -1.55
CA SER A 437 0.61 -17.81 -2.63
C SER A 437 1.58 -18.80 -3.25
N SER A 438 2.84 -18.39 -3.46
CA SER A 438 3.89 -19.24 -4.00
C SER A 438 4.18 -20.41 -3.06
N ASP A 439 4.35 -20.13 -1.76
CA ASP A 439 4.57 -21.15 -0.73
C ASP A 439 3.39 -22.12 -0.61
N LEU A 440 2.16 -21.60 -0.57
CA LEU A 440 0.95 -22.41 -0.48
C LEU A 440 0.82 -23.35 -1.66
N SER A 441 1.17 -22.87 -2.84
CA SER A 441 1.12 -23.65 -4.08
C SER A 441 2.17 -24.75 -4.10
N HIS A 442 3.38 -24.46 -3.60
CA HIS A 442 4.42 -25.47 -3.43
C HIS A 442 3.97 -26.59 -2.49
N GLU A 443 3.43 -26.23 -1.31
CA GLU A 443 2.91 -27.21 -0.35
C GLU A 443 1.78 -28.08 -0.94
N LEU A 444 0.84 -27.48 -1.68
CA LEU A 444 -0.24 -28.22 -2.35
C LEU A 444 0.26 -29.12 -3.48
N GLU A 445 1.34 -28.75 -4.16
CA GLU A 445 2.00 -29.56 -5.18
C GLU A 445 2.72 -30.77 -4.57
N GLU A 446 3.51 -30.56 -3.51
CA GLU A 446 4.19 -31.62 -2.76
C GLU A 446 3.23 -32.68 -2.20
N MET A 447 2.02 -32.26 -1.81
CA MET A 447 0.97 -33.19 -1.38
C MET A 447 0.52 -34.16 -2.48
N LYS A 448 0.58 -33.77 -3.77
CA LYS A 448 0.29 -34.68 -4.89
C LYS A 448 1.34 -35.78 -5.01
N TYR A 449 2.57 -35.50 -4.62
CA TYR A 449 3.70 -36.44 -4.61
C TYR A 449 3.86 -37.21 -3.29
N LYS A 450 2.79 -37.22 -2.45
CA LYS A 450 2.67 -37.97 -1.18
C LYS A 450 3.59 -37.47 -0.05
N THR A 451 4.07 -36.24 -0.11
CA THR A 451 4.71 -35.60 1.05
C THR A 451 3.67 -35.31 2.13
N LEU A 452 3.98 -35.68 3.38
CA LEU A 452 3.10 -35.47 4.53
C LEU A 452 3.19 -34.01 5.01
N VAL A 453 2.32 -33.15 4.48
CA VAL A 453 2.14 -31.78 4.97
C VAL A 453 1.25 -31.78 6.22
N LYS A 454 1.69 -31.09 7.27
CA LYS A 454 0.92 -31.00 8.53
C LYS A 454 -0.31 -30.12 8.32
N ASP A 455 -1.47 -30.59 8.77
CA ASP A 455 -2.74 -29.83 8.77
C ASP A 455 -2.58 -28.42 9.34
N GLU A 456 -1.79 -28.30 10.40
CA GLU A 456 -1.50 -27.03 11.05
C GLU A 456 -0.86 -26.05 10.05
N ASP A 457 0.25 -26.45 9.44
CA ASP A 457 1.05 -25.58 8.56
C ASP A 457 0.26 -25.15 7.33
N LEU A 458 -0.47 -26.08 6.71
CA LEU A 458 -1.34 -25.78 5.56
C LEU A 458 -2.47 -24.81 5.93
N ALA A 459 -3.12 -25.01 7.09
CA ALA A 459 -4.19 -24.14 7.54
C ALA A 459 -3.69 -22.71 7.83
N TYR A 460 -2.52 -22.59 8.45
CA TYR A 460 -1.87 -21.30 8.71
C TYR A 460 -1.55 -20.57 7.41
N LEU A 461 -0.87 -21.25 6.49
CA LEU A 461 -0.42 -20.68 5.23
C LEU A 461 -1.59 -20.26 4.33
N TRP A 462 -2.61 -21.11 4.21
CA TRP A 462 -3.83 -20.79 3.48
C TRP A 462 -4.58 -19.59 4.07
N THR A 463 -4.66 -19.51 5.40
CA THR A 463 -5.36 -18.37 6.05
C THR A 463 -4.58 -17.07 5.82
N ALA A 464 -3.26 -17.08 6.02
CA ALA A 464 -2.42 -15.91 5.81
C ALA A 464 -2.43 -15.44 4.34
N ASN A 465 -2.42 -16.36 3.39
CA ASN A 465 -2.51 -16.06 1.96
C ASN A 465 -3.79 -15.30 1.61
N ASN A 466 -4.94 -15.80 2.08
CA ASN A 466 -6.23 -15.17 1.80
C ASN A 466 -6.40 -13.82 2.52
N ASP A 467 -5.81 -13.65 3.71
CA ASP A 467 -5.75 -12.37 4.43
C ASP A 467 -4.96 -11.33 3.61
N ALA A 468 -3.75 -11.68 3.17
CA ALA A 468 -2.89 -10.78 2.39
C ALA A 468 -3.52 -10.37 1.05
N ARG A 469 -4.18 -11.31 0.36
CA ARG A 469 -4.88 -11.08 -0.92
C ARG A 469 -5.96 -10.01 -0.85
N ASN A 470 -6.65 -9.93 0.28
CA ASN A 470 -7.97 -9.30 0.37
C ASN A 470 -7.91 -7.82 0.81
N TYR A 471 -6.72 -7.26 1.03
CA TYR A 471 -6.57 -5.80 1.13
C TYR A 471 -6.80 -5.13 -0.22
N LEU A 472 -7.60 -4.07 -0.22
CA LEU A 472 -8.03 -3.40 -1.44
C LEU A 472 -8.11 -1.89 -1.24
N ILE A 473 -7.64 -1.15 -2.25
CA ILE A 473 -7.81 0.30 -2.33
C ILE A 473 -9.18 0.62 -2.94
N VAL A 474 -10.02 1.29 -2.17
CA VAL A 474 -11.23 1.97 -2.64
C VAL A 474 -10.84 3.44 -2.88
N GLY A 475 -10.82 3.85 -4.14
CA GLY A 475 -10.29 5.15 -4.58
C GLY A 475 -9.29 5.03 -5.74
N ASP A 476 -8.79 6.16 -6.20
CA ASP A 476 -7.74 6.30 -7.19
C ASP A 476 -6.37 5.93 -6.56
N PRO A 477 -5.65 4.93 -7.10
CA PRO A 477 -4.41 4.46 -6.51
C PRO A 477 -3.26 5.48 -6.59
N ALA A 478 -3.43 6.57 -7.35
CA ALA A 478 -2.42 7.62 -7.50
C ALA A 478 -2.50 8.74 -6.43
N VAL A 479 -3.52 8.76 -5.59
CA VAL A 479 -3.66 9.81 -4.55
C VAL A 479 -2.59 9.69 -3.48
N LYS A 480 -2.20 10.83 -2.91
CA LYS A 480 -1.17 10.97 -1.86
C LYS A 480 -1.78 11.65 -0.63
N LEU A 481 -1.09 11.55 0.51
CA LEU A 481 -1.42 12.39 1.67
C LEU A 481 -1.21 13.87 1.33
N CYS A 482 -2.22 14.69 1.60
CA CYS A 482 -2.18 16.13 1.36
C CYS A 482 -1.17 16.85 2.27
N GLY A 483 -0.66 18.00 1.81
CA GLY A 483 0.17 18.88 2.64
C GLY A 483 1.60 18.38 2.88
N LEU A 484 2.02 17.30 2.21
CA LEU A 484 3.42 16.88 2.16
C LEU A 484 4.16 17.74 1.13
N THR A 485 4.61 18.92 1.54
CA THR A 485 5.62 19.64 0.78
C THR A 485 6.89 18.80 0.79
N ASN A 486 7.29 18.29 -0.37
CA ASN A 486 8.63 17.80 -0.60
C ASN A 486 9.62 18.91 -0.19
N GLU A 487 10.34 18.72 0.92
CA GLU A 487 11.52 19.54 1.24
C GLU A 487 12.67 19.35 0.24
N ILE A 488 12.42 18.72 -0.91
CA ILE A 488 13.37 18.53 -2.00
C ILE A 488 13.92 19.89 -2.48
N SER A 489 13.19 21.00 -2.33
CA SER A 489 13.73 22.33 -2.66
C SER A 489 14.83 22.82 -1.72
N ASN A 490 14.88 22.35 -0.47
CA ASN A 490 15.93 22.73 0.49
C ASN A 490 17.07 21.71 0.52
N THR A 491 16.80 20.42 0.35
CA THR A 491 17.87 19.40 0.35
C THR A 491 18.72 19.47 -0.91
N GLU A 492 18.17 19.78 -2.08
CA GLU A 492 18.98 20.04 -3.29
C GLU A 492 19.79 21.33 -3.17
N GLN A 493 19.27 22.38 -2.51
CA GLN A 493 20.03 23.59 -2.24
C GLN A 493 21.14 23.37 -1.20
N ILE A 494 20.90 22.59 -0.15
CA ILE A 494 21.90 22.28 0.87
C ILE A 494 22.95 21.30 0.33
N ALA A 495 22.54 20.27 -0.43
CA ALA A 495 23.45 19.31 -1.05
C ALA A 495 24.28 19.94 -2.18
N SER A 496 23.69 20.84 -2.98
CA SER A 496 24.44 21.60 -3.99
C SER A 496 25.39 22.60 -3.34
N LYS A 497 25.00 23.28 -2.26
CA LYS A 497 25.87 24.21 -1.52
C LYS A 497 27.00 23.48 -0.79
N GLN A 498 26.74 22.33 -0.17
CA GLN A 498 27.76 21.46 0.42
C GLN A 498 28.68 20.84 -0.65
N GLN A 499 28.17 20.45 -1.82
CA GLN A 499 29.03 20.01 -2.94
C GLN A 499 29.89 21.14 -3.52
N ILE A 500 29.37 22.37 -3.55
CA ILE A 500 30.12 23.55 -4.01
C ILE A 500 31.20 23.89 -2.97
N GLU A 501 30.88 23.93 -1.68
CA GLU A 501 31.84 24.18 -0.59
C GLU A 501 32.91 23.09 -0.54
N LEU A 502 32.53 21.80 -0.66
CA LEU A 502 33.50 20.69 -0.67
C LEU A 502 34.40 20.71 -1.92
N LYS A 503 33.88 21.11 -3.09
CA LYS A 503 34.70 21.30 -4.30
C LYS A 503 35.65 22.48 -4.16
N GLN A 504 35.22 23.56 -3.51
CA GLN A 504 36.04 24.74 -3.26
C GLN A 504 37.19 24.42 -2.29
N ASP A 505 36.90 23.72 -1.18
CA ASP A 505 37.90 23.30 -0.20
C ASP A 505 38.95 22.36 -0.81
N ILE A 506 38.51 21.37 -1.61
CA ILE A 506 39.44 20.47 -2.33
C ILE A 506 40.30 21.25 -3.33
N GLN A 507 39.73 22.24 -4.01
CA GLN A 507 40.45 23.04 -4.99
C GLN A 507 41.48 23.96 -4.32
N ASP A 508 41.14 24.56 -3.17
CA ASP A 508 42.05 25.37 -2.37
C ASP A 508 43.17 24.53 -1.75
N ASP A 509 42.87 23.31 -1.28
CA ASP A 509 43.87 22.37 -0.77
C ASP A 509 44.84 21.92 -1.87
N ILE A 510 44.35 21.61 -3.07
CA ILE A 510 45.19 21.28 -4.22
C ILE A 510 46.08 22.48 -4.58
N GLN A 511 45.52 23.70 -4.62
CA GLN A 511 46.28 24.90 -4.96
C GLN A 511 47.38 25.19 -3.93
N ASN A 512 47.08 24.98 -2.64
CA ASN A 512 48.06 25.10 -1.55
C ASN A 512 49.16 24.04 -1.68
N LEU A 513 48.81 22.80 -2.02
CA LEU A 513 49.77 21.71 -2.23
C LEU A 513 50.71 22.01 -3.40
N VAL A 514 50.15 22.46 -4.53
CA VAL A 514 50.92 22.86 -5.72
C VAL A 514 51.87 24.01 -5.39
N THR A 515 51.39 25.03 -4.70
CA THR A 515 52.22 26.19 -4.31
C THR A 515 53.37 25.77 -3.39
N ASN A 516 53.14 24.82 -2.46
CA ASN A 516 54.20 24.28 -1.61
C ASN A 516 55.21 23.44 -2.38
N LEU A 517 54.76 22.62 -3.33
CA LEU A 517 55.63 21.85 -4.22
C LEU A 517 56.49 22.77 -5.08
N GLU A 518 55.93 23.82 -5.66
CA GLU A 518 56.68 24.81 -6.44
C GLU A 518 57.78 25.49 -5.61
N LYS A 519 57.48 25.86 -4.35
CA LYS A 519 58.47 26.41 -3.42
C LYS A 519 59.59 25.41 -3.12
N GLN A 520 59.26 24.12 -2.94
CA GLN A 520 60.26 23.08 -2.72
C GLN A 520 61.14 22.85 -3.95
N VAL A 521 60.55 22.80 -5.14
CA VAL A 521 61.28 22.68 -6.41
C VAL A 521 62.23 23.86 -6.60
N LYS A 522 61.79 25.09 -6.28
CA LYS A 522 62.65 26.28 -6.35
C LYS A 522 63.85 26.19 -5.41
N ARG A 523 63.65 25.73 -4.17
CA ARG A 523 64.75 25.51 -3.20
C ARG A 523 65.72 24.44 -3.67
N LEU A 524 65.21 23.34 -4.25
CA LEU A 524 66.05 22.28 -4.80
C LEU A 524 66.90 22.78 -5.97
N LYS A 525 66.31 23.55 -6.90
CA LYS A 525 67.06 24.17 -8.01
C LYS A 525 68.20 25.06 -7.49
N GLN A 526 67.93 25.96 -6.54
CA GLN A 526 68.97 26.80 -5.94
C GLN A 526 70.10 26.01 -5.29
N ARG A 527 69.76 24.86 -4.69
CA ARG A 527 70.76 23.97 -4.07
C ARG A 527 71.59 23.22 -5.11
N VAL A 528 70.99 22.81 -6.23
CA VAL A 528 71.71 22.23 -7.37
C VAL A 528 72.66 23.26 -7.97
N ASP A 529 72.20 24.49 -8.22
CA ASP A 529 73.03 25.57 -8.76
C ASP A 529 74.24 25.86 -7.85
N GLY A 530 74.03 25.85 -6.52
CA GLY A 530 75.10 25.99 -5.54
C GLY A 530 76.13 24.85 -5.60
N LEU A 531 75.65 23.60 -5.68
CA LEU A 531 76.53 22.43 -5.81
C LEU A 531 77.32 22.43 -7.12
N GLU A 532 76.74 22.90 -8.23
CA GLU A 532 77.46 23.05 -9.51
C GLU A 532 78.60 24.07 -9.40
N LEU A 533 78.38 25.16 -8.66
CA LEU A 533 79.40 26.17 -8.40
C LEU A 533 80.56 25.62 -7.54
N ASP A 534 80.23 24.88 -6.49
CA ASP A 534 81.22 24.22 -5.63
C ASP A 534 82.05 23.20 -6.42
N LEU A 535 81.39 22.41 -7.30
CA LEU A 535 82.04 21.42 -8.14
C LEU A 535 82.98 22.08 -9.17
N LYS A 536 82.60 23.25 -9.70
CA LYS A 536 83.48 24.06 -10.56
C LYS A 536 84.71 24.53 -9.78
N HIS A 537 84.53 25.04 -8.56
CA HIS A 537 85.65 25.51 -7.74
C HIS A 537 86.62 24.38 -7.38
N LEU A 538 86.09 23.19 -7.05
CA LEU A 538 86.90 22.00 -6.79
C LEU A 538 87.69 21.55 -8.02
N ARG A 539 87.13 21.67 -9.23
CA ARG A 539 87.85 21.39 -10.48
C ARG A 539 89.00 22.37 -10.70
N GLU A 540 88.76 23.67 -10.53
CA GLU A 540 89.79 24.71 -10.63
C GLU A 540 90.93 24.48 -9.62
N GLN A 541 90.61 24.12 -8.37
CA GLN A 541 91.61 23.76 -7.37
C GLN A 541 92.41 22.50 -7.75
N ASN A 542 91.75 21.49 -8.33
CA ASN A 542 92.42 20.27 -8.80
C ASN A 542 93.38 20.57 -9.96
N ASP A 543 92.98 21.43 -10.89
CA ASP A 543 93.82 21.85 -12.01
C ASP A 543 95.05 22.65 -11.53
N LEU A 544 94.87 23.55 -10.55
CA LEU A 544 95.99 24.25 -9.90
C LEU A 544 96.95 23.29 -9.19
N LEU A 545 96.43 22.31 -8.47
CA LEU A 545 97.25 21.27 -7.82
C LEU A 545 98.01 20.43 -8.86
N ARG A 546 97.38 20.08 -9.98
CA ARG A 546 98.05 19.38 -11.10
C ARG A 546 99.16 20.23 -11.72
N GLN A 547 98.94 21.53 -11.87
CA GLN A 547 99.93 22.46 -12.39
C GLN A 547 101.13 22.59 -11.42
N GLN A 548 100.88 22.72 -10.12
CA GLN A 548 101.92 22.72 -9.09
C GLN A 548 102.70 21.41 -9.02
N ILE A 549 102.06 20.26 -9.26
CA ILE A 549 102.76 18.98 -9.35
C ILE A 549 103.66 18.96 -10.60
N ASN A 550 103.16 19.39 -11.76
CA ASN A 550 103.95 19.44 -13.00
C ASN A 550 105.10 20.47 -12.96
N ASP A 551 105.01 21.52 -12.15
CA ASP A 551 106.10 22.50 -11.98
C ASP A 551 107.17 22.01 -10.98
N ASN A 552 106.88 20.98 -10.18
CA ASN A 552 107.77 20.39 -9.16
C ASN A 552 108.42 19.05 -9.58
N PHE A 553 108.09 18.53 -10.77
CA PHE A 553 108.68 17.36 -11.41
C PHE A 553 109.25 17.75 -12.78
#